data_AF-A0A9D1I3G5-F1
#
_entry.id   AF-A0A9D1I3G5-F1
#
_cell.length_a   1.000
_cell.length_b   1.000
_cell.length_c   1.000
_cell.angle_alpha   90.00
_cell.angle_beta   90.00
_cell.angle_gamma   90.00
#
_symmetry.space_group_name_H-M   'P 1'
#
loop_
_entity.id
_entity.type
_entity.pdbx_description
1 polymer ?
#
loop_
_entity_poly.entity_id
_entity_poly.type
_entity_poly.pdbx_seq_one_letter_code
_entity_poly.pdbx_strand_id
1 'polypeptide(L)'
;MSAVTGKGIDELKTLLSGKKTALAGPSGVGKSSIINAIHPQACMQTGEISQKTARGKHTTRHVEIFEIDGGGMIFDTPGFTSFDAPEADEDNLRECYPEMDKFHGKCRYDDCRHLSEPGCAVREAVEEGRISPVRYGNYKAYMDELKNRKKY
;
A
#
# COMPACT_ATOMS: atom_id res chain seq x y z
N MET A 1 -9.82 -0.21 13.40
CA MET A 1 -8.89 -0.31 14.54
C MET A 1 -8.57 1.09 15.05
N SER A 2 -8.28 1.27 16.34
CA SER A 2 -7.90 2.57 16.91
C SER A 2 -6.90 2.40 18.05
N ALA A 3 -5.75 3.06 17.94
CA ALA A 3 -4.74 3.08 19.00
C ALA A 3 -5.18 3.87 20.24
N VAL A 4 -6.10 4.84 20.07
CA VAL A 4 -6.62 5.66 21.17
C VAL A 4 -7.59 4.88 22.04
N THR A 5 -8.48 4.10 21.42
CA THR A 5 -9.52 3.35 22.13
C THR A 5 -9.15 1.91 22.42
N GLY A 6 -8.03 1.41 21.87
CA GLY A 6 -7.62 0.01 21.94
C GLY A 6 -8.43 -0.94 21.04
N LYS A 7 -9.49 -0.46 20.36
CA LYS A 7 -10.36 -1.30 19.52
C LYS A 7 -9.56 -1.94 18.37
N GLY A 8 -9.53 -3.26 18.30
CA GLY A 8 -8.88 -4.02 17.23
C GLY A 8 -7.41 -4.39 17.50
N ILE A 9 -6.84 -4.02 18.66
CA ILE A 9 -5.42 -4.22 18.95
C ILE A 9 -5.12 -5.68 19.30
N ASP A 10 -6.00 -6.35 20.05
CA ASP A 10 -5.77 -7.75 20.44
C ASP A 10 -5.92 -8.71 19.25
N GLU A 11 -6.86 -8.43 18.34
CA GLU A 11 -6.96 -9.15 17.06
C GLU A 11 -5.71 -8.92 16.21
N LEU A 12 -5.17 -7.70 16.19
CA LEU A 12 -3.93 -7.40 15.49
C LEU A 12 -2.74 -8.15 16.11
N LYS A 13 -2.58 -8.16 17.45
CA LYS A 13 -1.53 -8.93 18.14
C LYS A 13 -1.55 -10.40 17.76
N THR A 14 -2.75 -10.99 17.74
CA THR A 14 -2.95 -12.38 17.33
C THR A 14 -2.49 -12.61 15.88
N LEU A 15 -2.80 -11.69 14.97
CA LEU A 15 -2.39 -11.78 13.56
C LEU A 15 -0.88 -11.65 13.37
N LEU A 16 -0.18 -10.92 14.25
CA LEU A 16 1.25 -10.63 14.17
C LEU A 16 2.14 -11.68 14.87
N SER A 17 1.57 -12.49 15.77
CA SER A 17 2.31 -13.54 16.48
C SER A 17 3.04 -14.47 15.50
N GLY A 18 4.33 -14.73 15.76
CA GLY A 18 5.17 -15.58 14.93
C GLY A 18 5.60 -14.95 13.59
N LYS A 19 5.20 -13.72 13.26
CA LYS A 19 5.43 -13.11 11.94
C LYS A 19 6.40 -11.94 12.00
N LYS A 20 7.08 -11.70 10.88
CA LYS A 20 7.83 -10.48 10.60
C LYS A 20 6.90 -9.54 9.82
N THR A 21 6.67 -8.33 10.32
CA THR A 21 5.70 -7.40 9.72
C THR A 21 6.25 -6.00 9.64
N ALA A 22 6.21 -5.39 8.46
CA ALA A 22 6.50 -3.97 8.29
C ALA A 22 5.20 -3.16 8.28
N LEU A 23 5.16 -2.06 9.03
CA LEU A 23 4.05 -1.11 8.93
C LEU A 23 4.34 -0.09 7.83
N ALA A 24 3.45 -0.01 6.85
CA ALA A 24 3.56 0.92 5.72
C ALA A 24 2.37 1.89 5.70
N GLY A 25 2.63 3.12 5.24
CA GLY A 25 1.60 4.14 5.06
C GLY A 25 2.18 5.56 5.16
N PRO A 26 1.39 6.58 4.81
CA PRO A 26 1.85 7.96 4.83
C PRO A 26 2.38 8.42 6.19
N SER A 27 3.24 9.44 6.18
CA SER A 27 3.64 10.13 7.41
C SER A 27 2.41 10.69 8.14
N GLY A 28 2.34 10.49 9.47
CA GLY A 28 1.22 10.97 10.29
C GLY A 28 -0.01 10.07 10.34
N VAL A 29 -0.05 8.93 9.62
CA VAL A 29 -1.22 8.03 9.61
C VAL A 29 -1.43 7.23 10.91
N GLY A 30 -0.48 7.28 11.85
CA GLY A 30 -0.58 6.62 13.16
C GLY A 30 0.20 5.31 13.32
N LYS A 31 1.20 5.02 12.48
CA LYS A 31 2.05 3.81 12.59
C LYS A 31 2.69 3.67 13.98
N SER A 32 3.38 4.71 14.46
CA SER A 32 4.04 4.71 15.77
C SER A 32 3.04 4.58 16.94
N SER A 33 1.85 5.16 16.80
CA SER A 33 0.78 4.98 17.80
C SER A 33 0.27 3.54 17.87
N ILE A 34 0.19 2.85 16.73
CA ILE A 34 -0.16 1.42 16.68
C ILE A 34 0.96 0.58 17.33
N ILE A 35 2.24 0.88 17.06
CA ILE A 35 3.36 0.17 17.67
C ILE A 35 3.32 0.33 19.19
N ASN A 36 3.15 1.54 19.73
CA ASN A 36 3.03 1.74 21.18
C ASN A 36 1.82 1.02 21.79
N ALA A 37 0.71 0.89 21.07
CA ALA A 37 -0.45 0.13 21.55
C ALA A 37 -0.19 -1.38 21.58
N ILE A 38 0.62 -1.90 20.65
CA ILE A 38 0.99 -3.32 20.60
C ILE A 38 2.09 -3.64 21.61
N HIS A 39 3.13 -2.81 21.64
CA HIS A 39 4.32 -2.95 22.47
C HIS A 39 4.56 -1.64 23.23
N PRO A 40 3.96 -1.48 24.43
CA PRO A 40 4.06 -0.24 25.21
C PRO A 40 5.50 0.15 25.57
N GLN A 41 6.41 -0.82 25.65
CA GLN A 41 7.83 -0.57 25.91
C GLN A 41 8.61 0.00 24.72
N ALA A 42 7.99 0.06 23.53
CA ALA A 42 8.58 0.74 22.38
C ALA A 42 8.82 2.23 22.67
N CYS A 43 8.01 2.84 23.54
CA CYS A 43 8.12 4.25 23.95
C CYS A 43 8.33 5.23 22.77
N MET A 44 7.71 4.95 21.62
CA MET A 44 7.88 5.77 20.43
C MET A 44 7.27 7.16 20.64
N GLN A 45 7.92 8.18 20.08
CA GLN A 45 7.36 9.52 20.06
C GLN A 45 6.11 9.57 19.18
N THR A 46 4.97 9.96 19.77
CA THR A 46 3.69 10.17 19.08
C THR A 46 3.25 11.63 19.25
N GLY A 47 2.89 12.33 18.17
CA GLY A 47 2.54 13.76 18.20
C GLY A 47 2.48 14.37 16.79
N GLU A 48 2.37 15.71 16.68
CA GLU A 48 2.41 16.42 15.39
C GLU A 48 3.56 15.93 14.52
N ILE A 49 3.32 15.86 13.20
CA ILE A 49 4.22 15.32 12.15
C ILE A 49 5.66 15.42 12.64
N SER A 50 6.24 14.26 12.97
CA SER A 50 7.61 14.19 13.45
C SER A 50 8.47 15.12 12.59
N GLN A 51 9.14 16.09 13.22
CA GLN A 51 10.06 17.02 12.55
C GLN A 51 11.21 16.31 11.81
N LYS A 52 11.25 14.97 11.83
CA LYS A 52 12.05 14.10 10.97
C LYS A 52 11.84 14.34 9.46
N THR A 53 10.83 15.12 9.04
CA THR A 53 10.51 15.38 7.62
C THR A 53 10.55 16.86 7.20
N ALA A 54 11.29 17.71 7.90
CA ALA A 54 11.58 19.06 7.38
C ALA A 54 12.58 18.97 6.20
N ARG A 55 12.05 19.07 4.98
CA ARG A 55 12.71 19.39 3.70
C ARG A 55 14.22 19.15 3.60
N GLY A 56 14.55 18.21 2.72
CA GLY A 56 15.78 18.27 1.92
C GLY A 56 16.94 17.50 2.54
N LYS A 57 17.27 16.37 1.91
CA LYS A 57 18.60 15.75 1.97
C LYS A 57 19.07 15.48 3.41
N HIS A 58 18.48 14.46 4.05
CA HIS A 58 19.02 13.57 5.09
C HIS A 58 17.82 12.89 5.77
N THR A 59 17.30 11.85 5.12
CA THR A 59 16.18 11.02 5.59
C THR A 59 16.58 10.27 6.86
N THR A 60 15.66 10.09 7.81
CA THR A 60 15.86 9.16 8.93
C THR A 60 15.87 7.73 8.37
N ARG A 61 17.06 7.24 7.98
CA ARG A 61 17.34 5.94 7.35
C ARG A 61 17.34 4.76 8.34
N HIS A 62 16.65 4.89 9.47
CA HIS A 62 16.68 3.87 10.51
C HIS A 62 15.35 3.13 10.53
N VAL A 63 15.43 1.83 10.28
CA VAL A 63 14.36 0.88 10.56
C VAL A 63 14.59 0.39 11.99
N GLU A 64 13.61 0.59 12.85
CA GLU A 64 13.62 0.03 14.21
C GLU A 64 12.85 -1.29 14.20
N ILE A 65 13.34 -2.29 14.92
CA ILE A 65 12.74 -3.62 14.99
C ILE A 65 12.30 -3.84 16.44
N PHE A 66 11.01 -4.13 16.62
CA PHE A 66 10.41 -4.42 17.92
C PHE A 66 10.02 -5.90 17.97
N GLU A 67 10.58 -6.64 18.91
CA GLU A 67 10.09 -7.97 19.24
C GLU A 67 8.78 -7.82 20.04
N ILE A 68 7.75 -8.55 19.63
CA ILE A 68 6.44 -8.50 20.25
C ILE A 68 6.11 -9.81 20.95
N ASP A 69 5.29 -9.71 21.99
CA ASP A 69 4.81 -10.85 22.76
C ASP A 69 4.18 -11.90 21.83
N GLY A 70 4.49 -13.18 22.07
CA GLY A 70 4.04 -14.27 21.20
C GLY A 70 4.93 -14.51 19.98
N GLY A 71 6.17 -14.02 19.97
CA GLY A 71 7.23 -14.49 19.06
C GLY A 71 7.25 -13.85 17.66
N GLY A 72 6.83 -12.60 17.52
CA GLY A 72 6.85 -11.85 16.26
C GLY A 72 7.81 -10.66 16.26
N MET A 73 7.95 -10.00 15.11
CA MET A 73 8.75 -8.78 14.93
C MET A 73 7.98 -7.73 14.13
N ILE A 74 7.95 -6.49 14.62
CA ILE A 74 7.44 -5.34 13.89
C ILE A 74 8.61 -4.46 13.45
N PHE A 75 8.62 -4.10 12.17
CA PHE A 75 9.60 -3.22 11.56
C PHE A 75 8.93 -1.84 11.39
N ASP A 76 9.41 -0.85 12.14
CA ASP A 76 9.03 0.54 11.91
C ASP A 76 9.75 1.04 10.67
N THR A 77 8.99 1.32 9.62
CA THR A 77 9.53 1.85 8.37
C THR A 77 9.16 3.33 8.23
N PRO A 78 10.05 4.16 7.67
CA PRO A 78 9.73 5.56 7.39
C PRO A 78 8.43 5.67 6.60
N GLY A 79 7.56 6.62 7.01
CA GLY A 79 6.41 6.97 6.20
C GLY A 79 6.84 7.52 4.85
N PHE A 80 6.04 7.25 3.83
CA PHE A 80 6.22 7.85 2.51
C PHE A 80 5.32 9.08 2.35
N THR A 81 5.80 10.09 1.61
CA THR A 81 4.98 11.25 1.21
C THR A 81 4.29 11.00 -0.13
N SER A 82 4.93 10.22 -1.00
CA SER A 82 4.43 9.74 -2.28
C SER A 82 4.74 8.25 -2.39
N PHE A 83 3.82 7.49 -2.98
CA PHE A 83 4.05 6.09 -3.30
C PHE A 83 4.50 5.98 -4.75
N ASP A 84 5.75 5.60 -4.95
CA ASP A 84 6.24 5.20 -6.26
C ASP A 84 6.24 3.68 -6.32
N ALA A 85 5.70 3.12 -7.41
CA ALA A 85 5.82 1.71 -7.77
C ALA A 85 6.93 1.57 -8.84
N PRO A 86 8.21 1.57 -8.45
CA PRO A 86 9.33 1.66 -9.41
C PRO A 86 9.44 0.44 -10.34
N GLU A 87 8.90 -0.71 -9.94
CA GLU A 87 8.96 -1.95 -10.72
C GLU A 87 7.75 -2.15 -11.64
N ALA A 88 6.71 -1.31 -11.50
CA ALA A 88 5.54 -1.37 -12.35
C ALA A 88 5.75 -0.54 -13.63
N ASP A 89 5.42 -1.12 -14.79
CA ASP A 89 5.36 -0.45 -16.07
C ASP A 89 3.99 -0.67 -16.75
N GLU A 90 3.81 -0.13 -17.94
CA GLU A 90 2.54 -0.22 -18.67
C GLU A 90 2.15 -1.66 -19.03
N ASP A 91 3.10 -2.58 -19.10
CA ASP A 91 2.88 -3.95 -19.55
C ASP A 91 2.52 -4.87 -18.36
N ASN A 92 3.09 -4.61 -17.18
CA ASN A 92 2.87 -5.41 -15.98
C ASN A 92 1.90 -4.79 -14.94
N LEU A 93 1.49 -3.51 -15.06
CA LEU A 93 0.65 -2.86 -14.05
C LEU A 93 -0.64 -3.63 -13.74
N ARG A 94 -1.22 -4.30 -14.73
CA ARG A 94 -2.42 -5.12 -14.57
C ARG A 94 -2.26 -6.22 -13.51
N GLU A 95 -1.05 -6.76 -13.34
CA GLU A 95 -0.73 -7.82 -12.37
C GLU A 95 -0.77 -7.31 -10.92
N CYS A 96 -0.76 -6.00 -10.72
CA CYS A 96 -0.94 -5.36 -9.42
C CYS A 96 -2.42 -5.18 -9.02
N TYR A 97 -3.36 -5.64 -9.85
CA TYR A 97 -4.81 -5.55 -9.61
C TYR A 97 -5.44 -6.94 -9.60
N PRO A 98 -5.47 -7.64 -8.44
CA PRO A 98 -5.98 -9.01 -8.33
C PRO A 98 -7.42 -9.21 -8.80
N GLU A 99 -8.23 -8.15 -8.78
CA GLU A 99 -9.59 -8.18 -9.32
C GLU A 99 -9.64 -8.34 -10.85
N MET A 100 -8.58 -7.93 -11.56
CA MET A 100 -8.45 -8.05 -13.02
C MET A 100 -7.95 -9.42 -13.44
N ASP A 101 -7.19 -10.14 -12.59
CA ASP A 101 -6.65 -11.47 -12.90
C ASP A 101 -7.72 -12.48 -13.35
N LYS A 102 -8.93 -12.37 -12.80
CA LYS A 102 -10.10 -13.21 -13.16
C LYS A 102 -10.53 -13.06 -14.63
N PHE A 103 -10.04 -12.03 -15.31
CA PHE A 103 -10.36 -11.66 -16.69
C PHE A 103 -9.17 -11.84 -17.64
N HIS A 104 -8.05 -12.36 -17.15
CA HIS A 104 -6.88 -12.67 -17.97
C HIS A 104 -7.26 -13.60 -19.13
N GLY A 105 -6.81 -13.27 -20.35
CA GLY A 105 -7.10 -14.02 -21.57
C GLY A 105 -8.56 -13.99 -22.04
N LYS A 106 -9.43 -13.19 -21.42
CA LYS A 106 -10.85 -13.05 -21.86
C LYS A 106 -11.09 -11.83 -22.73
N CYS A 107 -10.10 -10.97 -22.91
CA CYS A 107 -10.19 -9.87 -23.84
C CYS A 107 -10.13 -10.38 -25.28
N ARG A 108 -10.70 -9.61 -26.21
CA ARG A 108 -10.62 -9.90 -27.64
C ARG A 108 -9.18 -9.93 -28.18
N TYR A 109 -8.29 -9.16 -27.57
CA TYR A 109 -6.89 -9.01 -27.97
C TYR A 109 -5.98 -9.40 -26.80
N ASP A 110 -4.89 -10.11 -27.10
CA ASP A 110 -3.93 -10.60 -26.11
C ASP A 110 -3.09 -9.46 -25.50
N ASP A 111 -2.88 -8.38 -26.25
CA ASP A 111 -2.14 -7.17 -25.87
C ASP A 111 -3.05 -6.06 -25.31
N CYS A 112 -4.28 -6.40 -24.93
CA CYS A 112 -5.23 -5.45 -24.36
C CYS A 112 -4.69 -4.81 -23.06
N ARG A 113 -4.58 -3.47 -23.05
CA ARG A 113 -4.17 -2.68 -21.87
C ARG A 113 -5.35 -2.25 -21.00
N HIS A 114 -6.55 -2.69 -21.35
CA HIS A 114 -7.78 -2.40 -20.62
C HIS A 114 -8.10 -0.90 -20.51
N LEU A 115 -7.80 -0.09 -21.53
CA LEU A 115 -8.04 1.35 -21.52
C LEU A 115 -9.16 1.76 -22.49
N SER A 116 -8.98 1.47 -23.77
CA SER A 116 -9.86 1.89 -24.87
C SER A 116 -10.17 0.77 -25.85
N GLU A 117 -9.54 -0.39 -25.69
CA GLU A 117 -9.63 -1.52 -26.60
C GLU A 117 -11.07 -2.06 -26.68
N PRO A 118 -11.57 -2.37 -27.88
CA PRO A 118 -12.90 -2.96 -28.04
C PRO A 118 -12.91 -4.43 -27.61
N GLY A 119 -14.00 -4.89 -26.99
CA GLY A 119 -14.11 -6.26 -26.46
C GLY A 119 -13.17 -6.51 -25.27
N CYS A 120 -12.97 -5.50 -24.42
CA CYS A 120 -12.18 -5.61 -23.21
C CYS A 120 -13.03 -6.17 -22.06
N ALA A 121 -12.77 -7.41 -21.67
CA ALA A 121 -13.50 -8.09 -20.61
C ALA A 121 -13.38 -7.40 -19.24
N VAL A 122 -12.27 -6.70 -18.98
CA VAL A 122 -12.09 -5.90 -17.75
C VAL A 122 -13.04 -4.69 -17.75
N ARG A 123 -13.20 -3.99 -18.88
CA ARG A 123 -14.10 -2.84 -18.98
C ARG A 123 -15.56 -3.27 -18.86
N GLU A 124 -15.94 -4.34 -19.53
CA GLU A 124 -17.28 -4.95 -19.39
C GLU A 124 -17.55 -5.34 -17.94
N ALA A 125 -16.57 -5.94 -17.25
CA ALA A 125 -16.69 -6.28 -15.84
C ALA A 125 -16.82 -5.07 -14.91
N VAL A 126 -16.24 -3.92 -15.26
CA VAL A 126 -16.46 -2.66 -14.54
C VAL A 126 -17.89 -2.16 -14.75
N GLU A 127 -18.39 -2.20 -15.99
CA GLU A 127 -19.76 -1.79 -16.34
C GLU A 127 -20.81 -2.66 -15.64
N GLU A 128 -20.54 -3.96 -15.49
CA GLU A 128 -21.38 -4.91 -14.76
C GLU A 128 -21.21 -4.87 -13.24
N GLY A 129 -20.31 -4.02 -12.71
CA GLY A 129 -20.06 -3.88 -11.27
C GLY A 129 -19.28 -5.04 -10.64
N ARG A 130 -18.71 -5.93 -11.44
CA ARG A 130 -17.82 -7.02 -10.98
C ARG A 130 -16.42 -6.52 -10.60
N ILE A 131 -16.00 -5.38 -11.16
CA ILE A 131 -14.80 -4.64 -10.78
C ILE A 131 -15.21 -3.27 -10.27
N SER A 132 -14.61 -2.81 -9.16
CA SER A 132 -14.88 -1.49 -8.60
C SER A 132 -14.50 -0.37 -9.59
N PRO A 133 -15.41 0.57 -9.90
CA PRO A 133 -15.10 1.71 -10.75
C PRO A 133 -13.98 2.59 -10.20
N VAL A 134 -13.86 2.69 -8.86
CA VAL A 134 -12.79 3.44 -8.20
C VAL A 134 -11.43 2.78 -8.44
N ARG A 135 -11.35 1.45 -8.30
CA ARG A 135 -10.12 0.69 -8.55
C ARG A 135 -9.68 0.78 -10.00
N TYR A 136 -10.62 0.62 -10.94
CA TYR A 136 -10.35 0.82 -12.37
C TYR A 136 -9.94 2.26 -12.70
N GLY A 137 -10.54 3.25 -12.03
CA GLY A 137 -10.13 4.66 -12.12
C GLY A 137 -8.67 4.87 -11.73
N ASN A 138 -8.25 4.29 -10.60
CA ASN A 138 -6.85 4.35 -10.15
C ASN A 138 -5.91 3.65 -11.13
N TYR A 139 -6.28 2.49 -11.67
CA TYR A 139 -5.50 1.80 -12.70
C TYR A 139 -5.22 2.70 -13.90
N LYS A 140 -6.25 3.38 -14.44
CA LYS A 140 -6.09 4.33 -15.55
C LYS A 140 -5.17 5.50 -15.19
N ALA A 141 -5.33 6.08 -14.01
CA ALA A 141 -4.48 7.17 -13.55
C ALA A 141 -3.00 6.75 -13.50
N TYR A 142 -2.70 5.57 -12.96
CA TYR A 142 -1.34 5.03 -12.94
C TYR A 142 -0.80 4.72 -14.33
N MET A 143 -1.61 4.16 -15.24
CA MET A 143 -1.21 3.97 -16.65
C MET A 143 -0.79 5.29 -17.29
N ASP A 144 -1.54 6.38 -17.05
CA ASP A 144 -1.22 7.69 -17.59
C ASP A 144 0.03 8.31 -16.93
N GLU A 145 0.25 8.12 -15.63
CA GLU A 145 1.50 8.51 -14.97
C GLU A 145 2.71 7.78 -15.57
N LEU A 146 2.62 6.46 -15.77
CA LEU A 146 3.70 5.64 -16.33
C LEU A 146 4.08 6.06 -17.76
N LYS A 147 3.08 6.36 -18.60
CA LYS A 147 3.31 6.91 -19.96
C LYS A 147 4.07 8.23 -19.94
N ASN A 148 3.82 9.05 -18.93
CA ASN A 148 4.46 10.36 -18.79
C ASN A 148 5.86 10.28 -18.14
N ARG A 149 6.16 9.23 -17.36
CA ARG A 149 7.50 9.01 -16.77
C ARG A 149 8.57 8.71 -17.81
N LYS A 150 8.25 8.01 -18.90
CA LYS A 150 9.20 7.62 -19.97
C LYS A 150 9.71 8.77 -20.85
N LYS A 151 9.27 10.02 -20.64
CA LYS A 151 9.59 11.19 -21.49
C LYS A 151 10.83 11.99 -21.07
N TYR A 152 11.66 11.49 -20.14
CA TYR A 152 12.87 12.18 -19.68
C TYR A 152 14.10 11.27 -19.70
#